data_AF-A0A497JW65-F1
#
_entry.id   AF-A0A497JW65-F1
#
_cell.length_a   1.000
_cell.length_b   1.000
_cell.length_c   1.000
_cell.angle_alpha   90.00
_cell.angle_beta   90.00
_cell.angle_gamma   90.00
#
_symmetry.space_group_name_H-M   'P 1'
#
loop_
_entity.id
_entity.type
_entity.pdbx_description
1 polymer ?
#
loop_
_entity_poly.entity_id
_entity_poly.type
_entity_poly.pdbx_seq_one_letter_code
_entity_poly.pdbx_strand_id
1 'polypeptide(L)'
;MSEETLSAPWLTRLNWDELLTLIVCLSLDVIEYIVPILMMPISGDVVDLAGVFFCVYFFSWTGFLSLLEMTPGLDFMPTFTLTWLIWYLFKRRKANIEIEEELEKWK
;
A
#
# COMPACT_ATOMS: atom_id res chain seq x y z
N MET A 1 31.38 -8.45 14.84
CA MET A 1 30.08 -7.76 14.78
C MET A 1 29.31 -8.46 13.69
N SER A 2 28.37 -9.33 14.05
CA SER A 2 27.62 -10.14 13.08
C SER A 2 26.67 -9.20 12.36
N GLU A 3 26.98 -8.88 11.10
CA GLU A 3 26.00 -8.22 10.24
C GLU A 3 24.95 -9.28 9.93
N GLU A 4 23.85 -9.25 10.69
CA GLU A 4 22.62 -9.92 10.34
C GLU A 4 22.16 -9.35 9.00
N THR A 5 22.61 -10.00 7.93
CA THR A 5 22.05 -9.81 6.60
C THR A 5 20.58 -10.20 6.72
N LEU A 6 19.73 -9.17 6.82
CA LEU A 6 18.30 -9.27 6.61
C LEU A 6 18.09 -9.69 5.15
N SER A 7 18.33 -10.96 4.87
CA SER A 7 17.98 -11.64 3.62
C SER A 7 16.47 -11.84 3.65
N ALA A 8 15.79 -10.74 3.40
CA ALA A 8 14.37 -10.67 3.10
C ALA A 8 14.24 -10.74 1.57
N PRO A 9 14.25 -11.92 0.93
CA PRO A 9 14.14 -12.05 -0.53
C PRO A 9 12.84 -11.47 -1.09
N TRP A 10 11.87 -11.13 -0.24
CA TRP A 10 10.65 -10.40 -0.63
C TRP A 10 10.89 -8.91 -0.85
N LEU A 11 11.85 -8.29 -0.14
CA LEU A 11 12.11 -6.84 -0.15
C LEU A 11 13.08 -6.45 -1.29
N THR A 12 14.01 -7.32 -1.65
CA THR A 12 15.06 -7.10 -2.66
C THR A 12 14.56 -7.06 -4.12
N ARG A 13 13.26 -7.22 -4.34
CA ARG A 13 12.61 -7.15 -5.67
C ARG A 13 11.52 -6.06 -5.71
N LEU A 14 11.65 -5.03 -4.90
CA LEU A 14 10.76 -3.87 -4.95
C LEU A 14 11.23 -2.92 -6.06
N ASN A 15 10.36 -2.63 -7.02
CA ASN A 15 10.66 -1.61 -8.02
C ASN A 15 10.63 -0.22 -7.38
N TRP A 16 11.36 0.74 -7.97
CA TRP A 16 11.36 2.13 -7.48
C TRP A 16 9.96 2.75 -7.42
N ASP A 17 9.08 2.43 -8.37
CA ASP A 17 7.69 2.89 -8.37
C ASP A 17 6.87 2.28 -7.21
N GLU A 18 7.15 1.03 -6.87
CA GLU A 18 6.50 0.33 -5.75
C GLU A 18 6.97 0.90 -4.41
N LEU A 19 8.27 1.25 -4.33
CA LEU A 19 8.85 1.90 -3.17
C LEU A 19 8.30 3.32 -2.99
N LEU A 20 8.18 4.11 -4.07
CA LEU A 20 7.58 5.44 -4.01
C LEU A 20 6.12 5.39 -3.56
N THR A 21 5.32 4.48 -4.14
CA THR A 21 3.92 4.33 -3.74
C THR A 21 3.78 3.86 -2.29
N LEU A 22 4.65 2.97 -1.80
CA LEU A 22 4.70 2.58 -0.40
C LEU A 22 5.02 3.77 0.51
N ILE A 23 6.03 4.58 0.16
CA ILE A 23 6.40 5.77 0.94
C ILE A 23 5.23 6.74 1.01
N VAL A 24 4.50 6.95 -0.10
CA VAL A 24 3.33 7.83 -0.11
C VAL A 24 2.23 7.28 0.81
N CYS A 25 1.88 5.99 0.70
CA CYS A 25 0.89 5.37 1.58
C CYS A 25 1.27 5.47 3.05
N LEU A 26 2.52 5.17 3.39
CA LEU A 26 3.03 5.27 4.75
C LEU A 26 3.03 6.72 5.26
N SER A 27 3.30 7.69 4.38
CA SER A 27 3.25 9.10 4.74
C SER A 27 1.82 9.55 5.03
N LEU A 28 0.84 9.08 4.24
CA LEU A 28 -0.58 9.37 4.44
C LEU A 28 -1.06 8.82 5.78
N ASP A 29 -0.76 7.54 6.08
CA ASP A 29 -1.13 6.92 7.37
C ASP A 29 -0.51 7.67 8.58
N VAL A 30 0.72 8.18 8.44
CA VAL A 30 1.37 8.97 9.50
C VAL A 30 0.71 10.34 9.68
N ILE A 31 0.33 10.99 8.58
CA ILE A 31 -0.39 12.28 8.63
C ILE A 31 -1.73 12.07 9.34
N GLU A 32 -2.44 11.02 8.99
CA GLU A 32 -3.72 10.66 9.59
C GLU A 32 -3.60 10.41 11.09
N TYR A 33 -2.51 9.78 11.56
CA TYR A 33 -2.25 9.63 13.00
C TYR A 33 -1.98 10.97 13.72
N ILE A 34 -1.44 11.96 13.00
CA ILE A 34 -1.06 13.27 13.54
C ILE A 34 -2.25 14.25 13.52
N VAL A 35 -3.15 14.16 12.54
CA VAL A 35 -4.28 15.08 12.36
C VAL A 35 -5.24 15.14 13.57
N PRO A 36 -5.62 14.02 14.22
CA PRO A 36 -6.41 14.02 15.46
C PRO A 36 -5.74 14.77 16.60
N ILE A 37 -4.40 14.75 16.68
CA ILE A 37 -3.63 15.49 17.69
C ILE A 37 -3.71 16.99 17.44
N LEU A 38 -3.80 17.41 16.16
CA LEU A 38 -3.96 18.81 15.78
C LEU A 38 -5.41 19.33 15.85
N MET A 39 -6.40 18.49 16.18
CA MET A 39 -7.82 18.87 16.32
C MET A 39 -8.38 19.62 15.10
N MET A 40 -7.94 19.24 13.90
CA MET A 40 -8.42 19.80 12.63
C MET A 40 -9.28 18.76 11.89
N PRO A 41 -10.59 18.65 12.21
CA PRO A 41 -11.47 17.67 11.56
C PRO A 41 -11.58 17.91 10.05
N ILE A 42 -11.52 19.16 9.60
CA ILE A 42 -11.63 19.53 8.19
C ILE A 42 -10.41 19.06 7.37
N SER A 43 -9.21 19.01 7.98
CA SER A 43 -8.02 18.57 7.25
C SER A 43 -7.93 17.06 7.12
N GLY A 44 -8.52 16.31 8.05
CA GLY A 44 -8.61 14.84 7.97
C GLY A 44 -9.38 14.41 6.73
N ASP A 45 -10.64 14.85 6.62
CA ASP A 45 -11.53 14.50 5.50
C ASP A 45 -10.89 14.76 4.12
N VAL A 46 -10.10 15.83 3.98
CA VAL A 46 -9.41 16.17 2.72
C VAL A 46 -8.25 15.22 2.44
N VAL A 47 -7.48 14.84 3.47
CA VAL A 47 -6.39 13.86 3.36
C VAL A 47 -6.95 12.48 3.02
N ASP A 48 -8.04 12.08 3.67
CA ASP A 48 -8.67 10.77 3.45
C ASP A 48 -9.18 10.67 2.00
N LEU A 49 -9.86 11.71 1.50
CA LEU A 49 -10.36 11.74 0.13
C LEU A 49 -9.22 11.76 -0.90
N ALA A 50 -8.13 12.49 -0.61
CA ALA A 50 -6.94 12.51 -1.47
C ALA A 50 -6.22 11.15 -1.49
N GLY A 51 -6.11 10.50 -0.33
CA GLY A 51 -5.52 9.18 -0.18
C GLY A 51 -6.33 8.10 -0.90
N VAL A 52 -7.66 8.12 -0.75
CA VAL A 52 -8.57 7.22 -1.48
C VAL A 52 -8.42 7.40 -2.98
N PHE A 53 -8.41 8.65 -3.48
CA PHE A 53 -8.25 8.90 -4.90
C PHE A 53 -6.90 8.39 -5.42
N PHE A 54 -5.82 8.62 -4.66
CA PHE A 54 -4.50 8.09 -4.96
C PHE A 54 -4.51 6.56 -5.02
N CYS A 55 -5.07 5.88 -4.02
CA CYS A 55 -5.13 4.42 -3.97
C CYS A 55 -5.96 3.82 -5.09
N VAL A 56 -7.11 4.41 -5.43
CA VAL A 56 -7.93 3.94 -6.57
C VAL A 56 -7.20 4.16 -7.89
N TYR A 57 -6.51 5.29 -8.06
CA TYR A 57 -5.77 5.58 -9.28
C TYR A 57 -4.57 4.63 -9.50
N PHE A 58 -3.76 4.38 -8.45
CA PHE A 58 -2.56 3.56 -8.56
C PHE A 58 -2.80 2.05 -8.37
N PHE A 59 -3.78 1.65 -7.57
CA PHE A 59 -4.02 0.25 -7.21
C PHE A 59 -5.33 -0.32 -7.78
N SER A 60 -6.09 0.46 -8.56
CA SER A 60 -7.31 0.01 -9.25
C SER A 60 -8.31 -0.65 -8.28
N TRP A 61 -8.75 -1.88 -8.55
CA TRP A 61 -9.74 -2.61 -7.72
C TRP A 61 -9.31 -2.76 -6.26
N THR A 62 -8.03 -3.03 -5.97
CA THR A 62 -7.56 -3.11 -4.58
C THR A 62 -7.54 -1.74 -3.92
N GLY A 63 -7.45 -0.66 -4.69
CA GLY A 63 -7.57 0.71 -4.19
C GLY A 63 -8.92 1.00 -3.53
N PHE A 64 -10.00 0.29 -3.88
CA PHE A 64 -11.29 0.44 -3.20
C PHE A 64 -11.26 -0.01 -1.73
N LEU A 65 -10.27 -0.79 -1.30
CA LEU A 65 -10.08 -1.12 0.12
C LEU A 65 -9.75 0.12 0.96
N SER A 66 -9.13 1.14 0.37
CA SER A 66 -8.88 2.41 1.05
C SER A 66 -10.16 3.17 1.39
N LEU A 67 -11.32 2.85 0.80
CA LEU A 67 -12.60 3.44 1.21
C LEU A 67 -12.99 3.11 2.65
N LEU A 68 -12.35 2.11 3.27
CA LEU A 68 -12.51 1.83 4.68
C LEU A 68 -12.08 3.01 5.57
N GLU A 69 -11.20 3.89 5.08
CA GLU A 69 -10.84 5.16 5.74
C GLU A 69 -12.03 6.08 5.97
N MET A 70 -12.97 6.13 5.02
CA MET A 70 -14.15 6.99 5.18
C MET A 70 -15.11 6.49 6.27
N THR A 71 -14.79 5.36 6.93
CA THR A 71 -15.60 4.79 7.99
C THR A 71 -15.06 5.25 9.34
N PRO A 72 -15.78 6.14 10.06
CA PRO A 72 -15.27 6.69 11.31
C PRO A 72 -15.03 5.59 12.33
N GLY A 73 -13.81 5.54 12.87
CA GLY A 73 -13.39 4.58 13.90
C GLY A 73 -12.51 3.43 13.39
N LEU A 74 -12.21 3.38 12.09
CA LEU A 74 -11.17 2.54 11.51
C LEU A 74 -9.84 3.29 11.32
N ASP A 75 -9.83 4.62 11.53
CA ASP A 75 -8.73 5.60 11.40
C ASP A 75 -7.48 5.30 12.29
N PHE A 76 -7.49 4.20 13.05
CA PHE A 76 -6.32 3.77 13.82
C PHE A 76 -5.42 2.82 13.02
N MET A 77 -5.97 2.19 11.98
CA MET A 77 -5.23 1.24 11.17
C MET A 77 -4.53 1.99 10.04
N PRO A 78 -3.29 1.61 9.68
CA PRO A 78 -2.61 2.16 8.52
C PRO A 78 -3.22 1.57 7.24
N THR A 79 -4.47 1.95 6.93
CA THR A 79 -5.25 1.27 5.90
C THR A 79 -4.67 1.53 4.50
N PHE A 80 -4.01 2.67 4.26
CA PHE A 80 -3.35 2.95 2.98
C PHE A 80 -2.17 1.99 2.78
N THR A 81 -1.33 1.81 3.81
CA THR A 81 -0.23 0.83 3.76
C THR A 81 -0.76 -0.60 3.65
N LEU A 82 -1.85 -0.96 4.33
CA LEU A 82 -2.47 -2.29 4.19
C LEU A 82 -3.02 -2.50 2.78
N THR A 83 -3.66 -1.49 2.20
CA THR A 83 -4.17 -1.51 0.83
C THR A 83 -3.04 -1.72 -0.17
N TRP A 84 -1.91 -1.01 0.02
CA TRP A 84 -0.70 -1.22 -0.77
C TRP A 84 -0.15 -2.64 -0.63
N LEU A 85 -0.10 -3.17 0.60
CA LEU A 85 0.43 -4.51 0.88
C LEU A 85 -0.41 -5.60 0.20
N ILE A 86 -1.74 -5.47 0.26
CA ILE A 86 -2.66 -6.36 -0.45
C ILE A 86 -2.41 -6.27 -1.95
N TRP A 87 -2.38 -5.07 -2.52
CA TRP A 87 -2.09 -4.87 -3.95
C TRP A 87 -0.77 -5.53 -4.37
N TYR A 88 0.30 -5.32 -3.60
CA TYR A 88 1.62 -5.87 -3.87
C TYR A 88 1.63 -7.40 -3.87
N LEU A 89 0.94 -8.03 -2.91
CA LEU A 89 0.82 -9.49 -2.84
C LEU A 89 0.03 -10.05 -4.05
N PHE A 90 -1.06 -9.40 -4.45
CA PHE A 90 -1.85 -9.81 -5.62
C PHE A 90 -1.05 -9.66 -6.91
N LYS A 91 -0.33 -8.54 -7.09
CA LYS A 91 0.53 -8.30 -8.25
C LYS A 91 1.59 -9.40 -8.38
N ARG A 92 2.25 -9.76 -7.28
CA ARG A 92 3.26 -10.83 -7.28
C ARG A 92 2.67 -12.20 -7.62
N ARG A 93 1.50 -12.54 -7.09
CA ARG A 93 0.83 -13.80 -7.43
C ARG A 93 0.54 -13.89 -8.92
N LYS A 94 0.02 -12.81 -9.52
CA LYS A 94 -0.27 -12.78 -10.95
C LYS A 94 0.99 -12.93 -11.81
N ALA A 95 2.07 -12.22 -11.46
CA ALA A 95 3.34 -12.32 -12.17
C ALA A 95 3.94 -13.74 -12.11
N ASN A 96 3.83 -14.43 -10.96
CA ASN A 96 4.32 -15.80 -10.85
C ASN A 96 3.51 -16.78 -11.72
N ILE A 97 2.18 -16.64 -11.75
CA ILE A 97 1.30 -17.48 -12.59
C ILE A 97 1.63 -17.28 -14.07
N GLU A 98 1.85 -16.04 -14.50
CA GLU A 98 2.20 -15.72 -15.90
C GLU A 98 3.55 -16.34 -16.31
N ILE A 99 4.55 -16.32 -15.41
CA ILE A 99 5.84 -16.99 -15.64
C ILE A 99 5.67 -18.52 -15.71
N GLU A 100 4.84 -19.12 -14.85
CA GLU A 100 4.55 -20.56 -14.89
C GLU A 100 3.86 -20.96 -16.20
N GLU A 101 2.87 -20.19 -16.67
CA GLU A 101 2.19 -20.42 -17.95
C GLU A 101 3.14 -20.30 -19.15
N GLU A 102 4.08 -19.34 -19.12
CA GLU A 102 5.10 -19.25 -20.16
C GLU A 102 6.00 -20.49 -20.15
N LEU A 103 6.52 -20.89 -18.98
CA LEU A 103 7.37 -22.07 -18.85
C LEU A 103 6.69 -23.36 -19.35
N GLU A 104 5.38 -23.50 -19.14
CA GLU A 104 4.60 -24.61 -19.71
C GLU A 104 4.52 -24.58 -21.23
N LYS A 105 4.44 -23.40 -21.86
CA LYS A 105 4.44 -23.26 -23.33
C LYS A 105 5.78 -23.62 -23.98
N TRP A 106 6.89 -23.52 -23.24
CA TRP A 106 8.23 -23.86 -23.73
C TRP A 106 8.60 -25.35 -23.54
N LYS A 107 7.73 -26.15 -22.93
CA LYS A 107 7.95 -27.56 -22.61
C LYS A 107 7.30 -28.49 -23.63
#